data_AF-A0A5B2WVM7-F1
#
_entry.id   AF-A0A5B2WVM7-F1
#
_cell.length_a   1.000
_cell.length_b   1.000
_cell.length_c   1.000
_cell.angle_alpha   90.00
_cell.angle_beta   90.00
_cell.angle_gamma   90.00
#
_symmetry.space_group_name_H-M   'P 1'
#
loop_
_entity.id
_entity.type
_entity.pdbx_description
1 polymer ?
#
loop_
_entity_poly.entity_id
_entity_poly.type
_entity_poly.pdbx_seq_one_letter_code
_entity_poly.pdbx_strand_id
1 'polypeptide(L)'
;MLAAAEPAEHADRAPLSRRQRSERQVFRAQDEWALVEVAVDDDGEVVEVAVNAALLEQATATDLAESVLQAARAAQQKARGRPAAPTR
;
A
#
# COMPACT_ATOMS: atom_id res chain seq x y z
N MET A 1 24.84 -3.77 -41.26
CA MET A 1 24.94 -4.29 -39.89
C MET A 1 25.05 -3.11 -38.94
N LEU A 2 23.94 -2.74 -38.29
CA LEU A 2 23.95 -1.83 -37.13
C LEU A 2 23.41 -2.62 -35.94
N ALA A 3 24.14 -2.53 -34.83
CA ALA A 3 23.94 -3.33 -33.62
C ALA A 3 22.97 -2.68 -32.64
N ALA A 4 22.24 -3.55 -31.93
CA ALA A 4 21.64 -3.44 -30.61
C ALA A 4 20.89 -2.14 -30.25
N ALA A 5 19.57 -2.18 -30.44
CA ALA A 5 18.66 -1.46 -29.56
C ALA A 5 18.62 -2.22 -28.22
N GLU A 6 19.07 -1.61 -27.13
CA GLU A 6 18.79 -2.11 -25.79
C GLU A 6 17.30 -1.89 -25.51
N PRO A 7 16.47 -2.95 -25.35
CA PRO A 7 15.14 -2.74 -24.82
C PRO A 7 15.33 -2.42 -23.34
N ALA A 8 15.14 -1.15 -22.99
CA ALA A 8 14.94 -0.72 -21.63
C ALA A 8 13.93 -1.68 -20.98
N GLU A 9 14.39 -2.45 -19.99
CA GLU A 9 13.55 -3.20 -19.06
C GLU A 9 12.59 -2.20 -18.42
N HIS A 10 11.44 -2.02 -19.07
CA HIS A 10 10.26 -1.46 -18.46
C HIS A 10 9.82 -2.50 -17.45
N ALA A 11 10.43 -2.41 -16.27
CA ALA A 11 10.06 -3.12 -15.07
C ALA A 11 8.54 -3.10 -15.00
N ASP A 12 7.99 -4.30 -15.14
CA ASP A 12 6.58 -4.63 -15.16
C ASP A 12 5.98 -4.25 -13.79
N ARG A 13 5.74 -2.95 -13.59
CA ARG A 13 5.00 -2.36 -12.47
C ARG A 13 3.50 -2.46 -12.76
N ALA A 14 3.05 -3.58 -13.32
CA ALA A 14 1.64 -3.89 -13.42
C ALA A 14 1.15 -4.39 -12.04
N PRO A 15 0.15 -3.73 -11.44
CA PRO A 15 -0.16 -3.89 -10.03
C PRO A 15 -0.81 -5.26 -9.79
N LEU A 16 -0.16 -6.08 -8.98
CA LEU A 16 -0.74 -7.31 -8.42
C LEU A 16 -2.01 -7.04 -7.59
N SER A 17 -2.31 -5.77 -7.26
CA SER A 17 -3.49 -5.34 -6.50
C SER A 17 -4.82 -5.33 -7.28
N ARG A 18 -4.87 -5.74 -8.56
CA ARG A 18 -6.11 -5.58 -9.38
C ARG A 18 -7.09 -6.76 -9.36
N ARG A 19 -6.78 -7.90 -8.72
CA ARG A 19 -7.54 -9.15 -8.97
C ARG A 19 -8.52 -9.63 -7.88
N GLN A 20 -8.66 -8.96 -6.74
CA GLN A 20 -9.64 -9.36 -5.70
C GLN A 20 -10.44 -8.22 -5.06
N ARG A 21 -10.43 -7.01 -5.63
CA ARG A 21 -11.29 -5.89 -5.20
C ARG A 21 -12.73 -6.05 -5.69
N SER A 22 -13.42 -7.07 -5.22
CA SER A 22 -14.87 -7.09 -5.33
C SER A 22 -15.45 -6.13 -4.29
N GLU A 23 -15.91 -4.98 -4.79
CA GLU A 23 -16.96 -4.10 -4.24
C GLU A 23 -16.68 -3.27 -2.97
N ARG A 24 -15.72 -3.61 -2.11
CA ARG A 24 -15.40 -2.78 -0.92
C ARG A 24 -14.47 -1.61 -1.22
N GLN A 25 -14.78 -0.43 -0.68
CA GLN A 25 -13.88 0.73 -0.79
C GLN A 25 -12.66 0.52 0.11
N VAL A 26 -11.47 0.76 -0.44
CA VAL A 26 -10.21 0.55 0.27
C VAL A 26 -9.50 1.89 0.49
N PHE A 27 -9.06 2.13 1.73
CA PHE A 27 -8.29 3.30 2.15
C PHE A 27 -6.85 2.90 2.38
N ARG A 28 -5.91 3.62 1.76
CA ARG A 28 -4.47 3.33 1.85
C ARG A 28 -3.72 4.46 2.53
N ALA A 29 -2.72 4.10 3.31
CA ALA A 29 -1.73 5.04 3.84
C ALA A 29 -0.37 4.38 3.98
N GLN A 30 0.66 5.23 3.95
CA GLN A 30 2.05 4.83 4.12
C GLN A 30 2.59 5.42 5.42
N ASP A 31 3.64 4.82 5.96
CA ASP A 31 4.47 5.45 6.97
C ASP A 31 5.30 6.59 6.38
N GLU A 32 5.97 7.37 7.23
CA GLU A 32 6.72 8.55 6.80
C GLU A 32 7.93 8.23 5.90
N TRP A 33 8.49 7.02 6.02
CA TRP A 33 9.67 6.57 5.27
C TRP A 33 9.30 5.78 4.00
N ALA A 34 8.00 5.58 3.74
CA ALA A 34 7.49 4.71 2.67
C ALA A 34 8.05 3.27 2.72
N LEU A 35 8.33 2.77 3.93
CA LEU A 35 8.71 1.39 4.20
C LEU A 35 7.49 0.45 4.11
N VAL A 36 6.33 0.90 4.59
CA VAL A 36 5.09 0.12 4.68
C VAL A 36 3.91 0.91 4.14
N GLU A 37 3.12 0.28 3.27
CA GLU A 37 1.76 0.71 2.92
C GLU A 37 0.75 -0.26 3.55
N VAL A 38 -0.25 0.29 4.24
CA VAL A 38 -1.39 -0.48 4.77
C VAL A 38 -2.65 -0.05 4.05
N ALA A 39 -3.45 -1.03 3.65
CA ALA A 39 -4.79 -0.84 3.12
C ALA A 39 -5.83 -1.38 4.10
N VAL A 40 -6.87 -0.59 4.37
CA VAL A 40 -8.02 -0.97 5.19
C VAL A 40 -9.31 -0.85 4.39
N ASP A 41 -10.33 -1.60 4.77
CA ASP A 41 -11.69 -1.42 4.23
C ASP A 41 -12.46 -0.31 4.95
N ASP A 42 -13.75 -0.16 4.64
CA ASP A 42 -14.64 0.84 5.23
C ASP A 42 -15.00 0.58 6.70
N ASP A 43 -14.86 -0.65 7.18
CA ASP A 43 -14.97 -1.02 8.60
C ASP A 43 -13.67 -0.67 9.37
N GLY A 44 -12.58 -0.37 8.65
CA GLY A 44 -11.25 -0.10 9.21
C GLY A 44 -10.41 -1.36 9.45
N GLU A 45 -10.86 -2.49 8.90
CA GLU A 45 -10.15 -3.77 8.96
C GLU A 45 -9.01 -3.80 7.94
N VAL A 46 -7.86 -4.34 8.34
CA VAL A 46 -6.69 -4.43 7.45
C VAL A 46 -6.92 -5.51 6.39
N VAL A 47 -6.85 -5.11 5.12
CA VAL A 47 -7.05 -6.01 3.97
C VAL A 47 -5.77 -6.27 3.18
N GLU A 48 -4.77 -5.39 3.29
CA GLU A 48 -3.49 -5.53 2.58
C GLU A 48 -2.37 -4.82 3.36
N VAL A 49 -1.19 -5.44 3.43
CA VAL A 49 0.05 -4.80 3.90
C VAL A 49 1.12 -5.04 2.84
N ALA A 50 1.70 -3.97 2.32
CA ALA A 50 2.78 -4.00 1.36
C ALA A 50 4.05 -3.42 1.99
N VAL A 51 5.19 -4.08 1.81
CA VAL A 51 6.48 -3.68 2.38
C VAL A 51 7.47 -3.42 1.25
N ASN A 52 8.19 -2.30 1.35
CA ASN A 52 9.25 -1.95 0.42
C ASN A 52 10.51 -2.75 0.72
N ALA A 53 10.78 -3.79 -0.09
CA ALA A 53 11.92 -4.69 0.10
C ALA A 53 13.28 -3.97 0.13
N ALA A 54 13.45 -2.91 -0.67
CA ALA A 54 14.72 -2.17 -0.73
C ALA A 54 15.03 -1.38 0.56
N LEU A 55 13.99 -0.95 1.27
CA LEU A 55 14.12 -0.28 2.57
C LEU A 55 14.14 -1.29 3.72
N LEU A 56 13.47 -2.43 3.57
CA LEU A 56 13.43 -3.48 4.59
C LEU A 56 14.81 -4.03 4.93
N GLU A 57 15.73 -4.13 3.96
CA GLU A 57 17.11 -4.56 4.19
C GLU A 57 17.88 -3.67 5.18
N GLN A 58 17.43 -2.43 5.37
CA GLN A 58 18.05 -1.43 6.24
C GLN A 58 17.24 -1.19 7.52
N ALA A 59 16.05 -1.80 7.64
CA ALA A 59 15.12 -1.60 8.74
C ALA A 59 15.27 -2.69 9.80
N THR A 60 15.21 -2.31 11.06
CA THR A 60 15.08 -3.25 12.17
C THR A 60 13.65 -3.76 12.30
N ALA A 61 13.46 -4.83 13.08
CA ALA A 61 12.12 -5.32 13.41
C ALA A 61 11.28 -4.25 14.15
N THR A 62 11.93 -3.39 14.93
CA THR A 62 11.28 -2.27 15.62
C THR A 62 10.79 -1.23 14.61
N ASP A 63 11.64 -0.83 13.67
CA ASP A 63 11.27 0.14 12.62
C ASP A 63 10.09 -0.39 11.79
N LEU A 64 10.11 -1.68 11.42
CA LEU A 64 9.01 -2.30 10.71
C LEU A 64 7.70 -2.26 11.51
N ALA A 65 7.74 -2.58 12.80
CA ALA A 65 6.56 -2.55 13.67
C ALA A 65 5.98 -1.13 13.82
N GLU A 66 6.86 -0.14 13.95
CA GLU A 66 6.47 1.28 14.03
C GLU A 66 5.85 1.76 12.71
N SER A 67 6.48 1.47 11.57
CA SER A 67 5.96 1.81 10.24
C SER A 67 4.60 1.16 9.98
N VAL A 68 4.42 -0.13 10.33
CA VAL A 68 3.11 -0.80 10.24
C VAL A 68 2.06 -0.08 11.08
N LEU A 69 2.38 0.25 12.34
CA LEU A 69 1.44 0.91 13.24
C LEU A 69 1.06 2.31 12.73
N GLN A 70 2.04 3.07 12.23
CA GLN A 70 1.82 4.40 11.68
C GLN A 70 0.93 4.34 10.42
N ALA A 71 1.28 3.49 9.46
CA ALA A 71 0.52 3.31 8.22
C ALA A 71 -0.91 2.84 8.50
N ALA A 72 -1.09 1.87 9.40
CA ALA A 72 -2.41 1.36 9.77
C ALA A 72 -3.28 2.45 10.40
N ARG A 73 -2.75 3.22 11.37
CA ARG A 73 -3.50 4.33 11.99
C ARG A 73 -3.89 5.39 10.98
N ALA A 74 -2.99 5.75 10.07
CA ALA A 74 -3.28 6.72 9.02
C ALA A 74 -4.36 6.22 8.05
N ALA A 75 -4.34 4.93 7.69
CA ALA A 75 -5.36 4.32 6.84
C ALA A 75 -6.73 4.27 7.54
N GLN A 76 -6.76 3.88 8.81
CA GLN A 76 -7.98 3.86 9.63
C GLN A 76 -8.57 5.25 9.86
N GLN A 77 -7.73 6.28 10.03
CA GLN A 77 -8.19 7.67 10.14
C GLN A 77 -8.88 8.12 8.85
N LYS A 78 -8.35 7.73 7.68
CA LYS A 78 -8.98 8.01 6.38
C LYS A 78 -10.34 7.31 6.24
N ALA A 79 -10.46 6.06 6.72
CA ALA A 79 -11.72 5.34 6.74
C ALA A 79 -12.77 6.04 7.64
N ARG A 80 -12.37 6.44 8.86
CA ARG A 80 -13.24 7.13 9.83
C ARG A 80 -13.65 8.55 9.41
N GLY A 81 -12.78 9.25 8.68
CA GLY A 81 -13.03 10.59 8.16
C GLY A 81 -14.06 10.63 7.02
N ARG A 82 -14.53 9.47 6.55
CA ARG A 82 -15.58 9.40 5.53
C ARG A 82 -16.96 9.64 6.16
N PRO A 83 -17.74 10.62 5.68
CA PRO A 83 -19.15 10.70 6.04
C PRO A 83 -19.87 9.44 5.55
N ALA A 84 -20.69 8.83 6.40
CA ALA A 84 -21.53 7.69 6.02
C ALA A 84 -22.30 8.04 4.74
N ALA A 85 -22.25 7.16 3.74
CA ALA A 85 -22.97 7.38 2.49
C ALA A 85 -24.47 7.51 2.80
N PRO A 86 -25.19 8.50 2.25
CA PRO A 86 -26.62 8.64 2.52
C PRO A 86 -27.34 7.39 2.00
N THR A 87 -27.97 6.68 2.92
CA THR A 87 -28.87 5.56 2.61
C THR A 87 -30.07 6.15 1.86
N ARG A 88 -30.26 5.76 0.60
CA ARG A 88 -31.44 6.12 -0.20
C ARG A 88 -32.63 5.24 0.17
#